data_AF-W5STH6-F1
#
_entry.id   AF-W5STH6-F1
#
_cell.length_a   1.000
_cell.length_b   1.000
_cell.length_c   1.000
_cell.angle_alpha   90.00
_cell.angle_beta   90.00
_cell.angle_gamma   90.00
#
_symmetry.space_group_name_H-M   'P 1'
#
loop_
_entity.id
_entity.type
_entity.pdbx_description
1 polymer ?
#
loop_
_entity_poly.entity_id
_entity_poly.type
_entity_poly.pdbx_seq_one_letter_code
_entity_poly.pdbx_strand_id
1 'polypeptide(L)'
;MSSVYYLFGGRAKSNIMIDKKHDYVLLAKFRINAEVGYSLSPKGMLVSEFIIQRVVIFAFSDNLFSNHYINNKSLFSIILKSIFNVVIEMHSRNQRYLVLKNLSSNLTILCNYASLIVQFEKYRLAYEAYVQYLNDYDDFLLKEKLHKDSMEESERIVDEIDFFFPAIGEEEILKIRPGELNWYEFLCNALLRLRDILILNAGAYILSDIKELICNAEYLLRINNSYFELVSCLKSSYYEPKDIIQAYSKYLCGVICADKKIEFVENRLYDLYGLKKRDGSRIGDVITLRKTYHDIVDLSFNFETEKMGIRQKLNGLFESVKKLVSDISGIRQFTALGF
;
A
#
# COMPACT_ATOMS: atom_id res chain seq x y z
N MET A 1 -15.42 -59.14 -12.38
CA MET A 1 -15.44 -57.89 -11.57
C MET A 1 -14.06 -57.45 -11.09
N SER A 2 -13.16 -58.37 -10.71
CA SER A 2 -11.79 -58.04 -10.27
C SER A 2 -10.97 -57.32 -11.36
N SER A 3 -10.92 -57.87 -12.58
CA SER A 3 -10.14 -57.31 -13.71
C SER A 3 -10.58 -55.91 -14.15
N VAL A 4 -11.89 -55.63 -14.15
CA VAL A 4 -12.45 -54.31 -14.51
C VAL A 4 -12.07 -53.26 -13.48
N TYR A 5 -12.15 -53.57 -12.18
CA TYR A 5 -11.70 -52.64 -11.13
C TYR A 5 -10.21 -52.28 -11.25
N TYR A 6 -9.36 -53.25 -11.63
CA TYR A 6 -7.95 -52.98 -11.88
C TYR A 6 -7.74 -52.16 -13.16
N LEU A 7 -8.55 -52.33 -14.19
CA LEU A 7 -8.41 -51.53 -15.41
C LEU A 7 -8.51 -50.02 -15.15
N PHE A 8 -9.32 -49.61 -14.17
CA PHE A 8 -9.63 -48.21 -13.87
C PHE A 8 -8.89 -47.63 -12.64
N GLY A 9 -7.76 -48.22 -12.27
CA GLY A 9 -6.89 -47.67 -11.22
C GLY A 9 -7.11 -48.26 -9.82
N GLY A 10 -7.78 -49.42 -9.70
CA GLY A 10 -7.73 -50.24 -8.50
C GLY A 10 -6.29 -50.67 -8.16
N ARG A 11 -5.96 -50.76 -6.86
CA ARG A 11 -4.62 -51.18 -6.40
C ARG A 11 -4.35 -52.63 -6.81
N ALA A 12 -3.46 -52.84 -7.79
CA ALA A 12 -3.09 -54.18 -8.23
C ALA A 12 -2.43 -54.95 -7.07
N LYS A 13 -2.98 -56.12 -6.74
CA LYS A 13 -2.38 -57.03 -5.74
C LYS A 13 -1.50 -58.05 -6.46
N SER A 14 -0.35 -58.36 -5.89
CA SER A 14 0.62 -59.35 -6.41
C SER A 14 0.01 -60.75 -6.61
N ASN A 15 -1.05 -61.09 -5.88
CA ASN A 15 -1.74 -62.40 -5.93
C ASN A 15 -2.55 -62.65 -7.21
N ILE A 16 -2.60 -61.69 -8.14
CA ILE A 16 -3.41 -61.78 -9.37
C ILE A 16 -2.51 -62.03 -10.59
N MET A 17 -1.20 -61.94 -10.42
CA MET A 17 -0.22 -62.16 -11.49
C MET A 17 0.38 -63.55 -11.39
N ILE A 18 0.43 -64.25 -12.53
CA ILE A 18 0.80 -65.67 -12.61
C ILE A 18 2.33 -65.86 -12.53
N ASP A 19 3.10 -64.86 -12.96
CA ASP A 19 4.57 -64.86 -12.99
C ASP A 19 5.16 -63.44 -12.80
N LYS A 20 6.19 -63.25 -11.96
CA LYS A 20 6.69 -61.92 -11.53
C LYS A 20 7.77 -61.33 -12.46
N LYS A 21 8.00 -61.92 -13.63
CA LYS A 21 9.12 -61.55 -14.51
C LYS A 21 8.69 -60.87 -15.82
N HIS A 22 7.40 -60.68 -16.07
CA HIS A 22 6.89 -60.22 -17.37
C HIS A 22 5.96 -59.02 -17.20
N ASP A 23 5.90 -58.18 -18.25
CA ASP A 23 4.97 -57.06 -18.34
C ASP A 23 3.56 -57.58 -18.61
N TYR A 24 2.59 -57.15 -17.80
CA TYR A 24 1.18 -57.53 -17.97
C TYR A 24 0.41 -56.40 -18.62
N VAL A 25 -0.32 -56.72 -19.69
CA VAL A 25 -1.20 -55.79 -20.39
C VAL A 25 -2.66 -56.20 -20.17
N LEU A 26 -3.41 -55.35 -19.48
CA LEU A 26 -4.86 -55.45 -19.36
C LEU A 26 -5.50 -54.55 -20.41
N LEU A 27 -6.17 -55.14 -21.39
CA LEU A 27 -6.87 -54.41 -22.45
C LEU A 27 -8.37 -54.67 -22.35
N ALA A 28 -9.17 -53.62 -22.37
CA ALA A 28 -10.62 -53.72 -22.49
C ALA A 28 -11.13 -52.73 -23.54
N LYS A 29 -12.03 -53.22 -24.39
CA LYS A 29 -12.72 -52.45 -25.41
C LYS A 29 -14.16 -52.21 -24.95
N PHE A 30 -14.55 -50.95 -24.83
CA PHE A 30 -15.90 -50.54 -24.47
C PHE A 30 -16.60 -49.91 -25.67
N ARG A 31 -17.87 -50.26 -25.84
CA ARG A 31 -18.77 -49.61 -26.80
C ARG A 31 -19.60 -48.58 -26.04
N ILE A 32 -19.59 -47.34 -26.52
CA ILE A 32 -20.21 -46.21 -25.84
C ILE A 32 -21.57 -45.90 -26.50
N ASN A 33 -22.61 -45.67 -25.70
CA ASN A 33 -23.90 -45.10 -26.16
C ASN A 33 -23.79 -43.57 -26.27
N ALA A 34 -24.54 -42.97 -27.21
CA ALA A 34 -24.44 -41.55 -27.59
C ALA A 34 -24.46 -40.55 -26.42
N GLU A 35 -25.13 -40.86 -25.30
CA GLU A 35 -25.22 -40.02 -24.11
C GLU A 35 -23.88 -39.84 -23.37
N VAL A 36 -23.01 -40.85 -23.38
CA VAL A 36 -21.69 -40.81 -22.71
C VAL A 36 -20.63 -40.14 -23.61
N GLY A 37 -20.88 -40.06 -24.92
CA GLY A 37 -20.03 -39.32 -25.85
C GLY A 37 -19.99 -37.82 -25.54
N TYR A 38 -21.09 -37.25 -25.05
CA TYR A 38 -21.17 -35.82 -24.71
C TYR A 38 -20.35 -35.45 -23.48
N SER A 39 -20.28 -36.29 -22.44
CA SER A 39 -19.51 -36.01 -21.22
C SER A 39 -17.99 -36.21 -21.39
N LEU A 40 -17.58 -36.96 -22.42
CA LEU A 40 -16.19 -37.17 -22.82
C LEU A 40 -15.71 -36.19 -23.91
N SER A 41 -16.63 -35.50 -24.59
CA SER A 41 -16.34 -34.49 -25.63
C SER A 41 -15.43 -33.33 -25.15
N PRO A 42 -15.55 -32.78 -23.92
CA PRO A 42 -14.70 -31.68 -23.46
C PRO A 42 -13.26 -32.13 -23.17
N LYS A 43 -13.02 -33.44 -23.09
CA LYS A 43 -11.73 -34.06 -22.77
C LYS A 43 -10.98 -34.56 -24.01
N GLY A 44 -11.44 -34.20 -25.23
CA GLY A 44 -10.72 -34.44 -26.48
C GLY A 44 -10.75 -35.88 -27.00
N MET A 45 -11.76 -36.68 -26.60
CA MET A 45 -11.91 -38.09 -26.99
C MET A 45 -13.21 -38.32 -27.75
N LEU A 46 -13.25 -37.95 -29.02
CA LEU A 46 -14.32 -38.28 -29.96
C LEU A 46 -14.02 -39.63 -30.61
N VAL A 47 -14.41 -40.73 -29.97
CA VAL A 47 -14.36 -42.04 -30.61
C VAL A 47 -15.58 -42.87 -30.21
N SER A 48 -16.23 -43.48 -31.20
CA SER A 48 -17.35 -44.43 -31.04
C SER A 48 -16.98 -45.70 -30.26
N GLU A 49 -15.68 -45.97 -30.14
CA GLU A 49 -15.10 -47.09 -29.42
C GLU A 49 -13.98 -46.60 -28.50
N PHE A 50 -13.97 -47.08 -27.26
CA PHE A 50 -13.02 -46.65 -26.23
C PHE A 50 -12.18 -47.85 -25.81
N ILE A 51 -10.89 -47.83 -26.14
CA ILE A 51 -9.94 -48.88 -25.75
C ILE A 51 -9.14 -48.35 -24.57
N ILE A 52 -9.33 -48.97 -23.41
CA ILE A 52 -8.52 -48.71 -22.23
C ILE A 52 -7.50 -49.83 -22.11
N GLN A 53 -6.23 -49.44 -22.07
CA GLN A 53 -5.10 -50.34 -21.88
C GLN A 53 -4.37 -49.93 -20.61
N ARG A 54 -4.24 -50.85 -19.66
CA ARG A 54 -3.37 -50.70 -18.49
C ARG A 54 -2.16 -51.59 -18.67
N VAL A 55 -0.97 -51.00 -18.69
CA VAL A 55 0.31 -51.72 -18.72
C VAL A 55 0.88 -51.68 -17.31
N VAL A 56 1.11 -52.85 -16.72
CA VAL A 56 1.73 -53.01 -15.41
C VAL A 56 3.11 -53.60 -15.61
N ILE A 57 4.13 -52.82 -15.25
CA ILE A 57 5.55 -53.14 -15.37
C ILE A 57 6.09 -53.45 -13.97
N PHE A 58 6.77 -54.58 -13.83
CA PHE A 58 7.49 -54.95 -12.62
C PHE A 58 8.92 -54.43 -12.71
N ALA A 59 9.31 -53.52 -11.83
CA ALA A 59 10.72 -53.19 -11.63
C ALA A 59 11.34 -54.24 -10.68
N PHE A 60 12.66 -54.46 -10.79
CA PHE A 60 13.40 -55.44 -9.98
C PHE A 60 13.37 -55.16 -8.45
N SER A 61 12.99 -53.96 -8.04
CA SER A 61 12.56 -53.63 -6.68
C SER A 61 11.04 -53.73 -6.64
N ASP A 62 10.42 -54.35 -5.63
CA ASP A 62 8.97 -54.64 -5.42
C ASP A 62 7.92 -53.52 -5.71
N ASN A 63 8.32 -52.40 -6.29
CA ASN A 63 7.49 -51.34 -6.85
C ASN A 63 6.83 -51.74 -8.18
N LEU A 64 5.50 -51.77 -8.15
CA LEU A 64 4.64 -51.91 -9.31
C LEU A 64 4.45 -50.55 -10.01
N PHE A 65 4.95 -50.40 -11.22
CA PHE A 65 4.64 -49.25 -12.06
C PHE A 65 3.43 -49.58 -12.94
N SER A 66 2.40 -48.74 -12.92
CA SER A 66 1.22 -48.95 -13.77
C SER A 66 0.93 -47.72 -14.62
N ASN A 67 1.09 -47.87 -15.93
CA ASN A 67 0.78 -46.85 -16.91
C ASN A 67 -0.61 -47.14 -17.51
N HIS A 68 -1.38 -46.08 -17.70
CA HIS A 68 -2.74 -46.17 -18.21
C HIS A 68 -2.82 -45.44 -19.54
N TYR A 69 -3.38 -46.11 -20.53
CA TYR A 69 -3.57 -45.61 -21.87
C TYR A 69 -5.03 -45.70 -22.25
N ILE A 70 -5.51 -44.69 -22.97
CA ILE A 70 -6.81 -44.70 -23.59
C ILE A 70 -6.62 -44.30 -25.05
N ASN A 71 -7.08 -45.14 -25.98
CA ASN A 71 -6.87 -44.95 -27.43
C ASN A 71 -5.42 -44.53 -27.76
N ASN A 72 -4.46 -45.25 -27.17
CA ASN A 72 -3.01 -45.05 -27.29
C ASN A 72 -2.46 -43.72 -26.73
N LYS A 73 -3.23 -42.95 -25.96
CA LYS A 73 -2.74 -41.77 -25.22
C LYS A 73 -2.55 -42.07 -23.74
N SER A 74 -1.39 -41.70 -23.19
CA SER A 74 -1.08 -41.85 -21.75
C SER A 74 -1.94 -40.91 -20.90
N LEU A 75 -2.46 -41.42 -19.78
CA LEU A 75 -3.34 -40.66 -18.87
C LEU A 75 -2.99 -40.89 -17.40
N PHE A 76 -3.21 -39.84 -16.60
CA PHE A 76 -3.10 -39.91 -15.16
C PHE A 76 -4.26 -40.69 -14.52
N SER A 77 -3.97 -41.44 -13.45
CA SER A 77 -4.93 -42.30 -12.74
C SER A 77 -6.16 -41.56 -12.21
N ILE A 78 -6.03 -40.27 -11.88
CA ILE A 78 -7.13 -39.41 -11.39
C ILE A 78 -8.23 -39.28 -12.45
N ILE A 79 -7.85 -39.16 -13.72
CA ILE A 79 -8.79 -39.04 -14.83
C ILE A 79 -9.52 -40.36 -15.06
N LEU A 80 -8.83 -41.51 -14.95
CA LEU A 80 -9.46 -42.82 -15.07
C LEU A 80 -10.52 -43.09 -14.00
N LYS A 81 -10.31 -42.64 -12.76
CA LYS A 81 -11.34 -42.76 -11.71
C LYS A 81 -12.61 -41.97 -12.05
N SER A 82 -12.46 -40.79 -12.66
CA SER A 82 -13.63 -40.00 -13.10
C SER A 82 -14.42 -40.72 -14.21
N ILE A 83 -13.72 -41.38 -15.13
CA ILE A 83 -14.33 -42.15 -16.23
C ILE A 83 -14.96 -43.44 -15.70
N PHE A 84 -14.31 -44.10 -14.73
CA PHE A 84 -14.83 -45.31 -14.07
C PHE A 84 -16.19 -45.10 -13.46
N ASN A 85 -16.38 -44.00 -12.71
CA ASN A 85 -17.66 -43.72 -12.06
C ASN A 85 -18.79 -43.62 -13.09
N VAL A 86 -18.54 -42.93 -14.22
CA VAL A 86 -19.52 -42.78 -15.31
C VAL A 86 -19.80 -44.11 -16.03
N VAL A 87 -18.77 -44.90 -16.33
CA VAL A 87 -18.91 -46.14 -17.11
C VAL A 87 -19.51 -47.28 -16.27
N ILE A 88 -19.20 -47.35 -14.98
CA ILE A 88 -19.68 -48.41 -14.07
C ILE A 88 -21.07 -48.11 -13.52
N GLU A 89 -21.47 -46.83 -13.41
CA GLU A 89 -22.84 -46.45 -13.05
C GLU A 89 -23.90 -47.16 -13.91
N MET A 90 -23.58 -47.49 -15.17
CA MET A 90 -24.53 -48.07 -16.11
C MET A 90 -24.64 -49.62 -16.09
N HIS A 91 -23.71 -50.37 -15.46
CA HIS A 91 -23.64 -51.83 -15.72
C HIS A 91 -23.55 -52.78 -14.51
N SER A 92 -23.66 -52.34 -13.25
CA SER A 92 -23.63 -53.28 -12.11
C SER A 92 -24.98 -53.46 -11.41
N ARG A 93 -25.37 -54.71 -11.10
CA ARG A 93 -26.47 -55.06 -10.18
C ARG A 93 -26.32 -54.46 -8.76
N ASN A 94 -25.18 -53.83 -8.44
CA ASN A 94 -24.89 -53.09 -7.22
C ASN A 94 -25.23 -51.58 -7.30
N GLN A 95 -26.02 -51.17 -8.30
CA GLN A 95 -26.54 -49.79 -8.47
C GLN A 95 -27.11 -49.16 -7.19
N ARG A 96 -27.82 -49.95 -6.35
CA ARG A 96 -28.40 -49.46 -5.10
C ARG A 96 -27.36 -48.94 -4.10
N TYR A 97 -26.14 -49.48 -4.10
CA TYR A 97 -25.13 -49.14 -3.09
C TYR A 97 -24.34 -47.86 -3.43
N LEU A 98 -24.13 -47.56 -4.72
CA LEU A 98 -23.36 -46.38 -5.15
C LEU A 98 -24.19 -45.10 -5.12
N VAL A 99 -25.46 -45.17 -5.53
CA VAL A 99 -26.40 -44.04 -5.46
C VAL A 99 -26.59 -43.61 -4.00
N LEU A 100 -26.79 -44.56 -3.08
CA LEU A 100 -26.98 -44.28 -1.65
C LEU A 100 -25.73 -43.76 -0.94
N LYS A 101 -24.52 -44.01 -1.45
CA LYS A 101 -23.27 -43.59 -0.80
C LYS A 101 -22.84 -42.17 -1.21
N ASN A 102 -23.29 -41.70 -2.36
CA ASN A 102 -23.02 -40.34 -2.83
C ASN A 102 -24.06 -39.38 -2.26
N LEU A 103 -23.66 -38.60 -1.26
CA LEU A 103 -24.53 -37.62 -0.59
C LEU A 103 -25.16 -36.62 -1.57
N SER A 104 -24.39 -36.20 -2.58
CA SER A 104 -24.85 -35.32 -3.66
C SER A 104 -25.97 -35.95 -4.49
N SER A 105 -25.81 -37.20 -4.91
CA SER A 105 -26.81 -37.95 -5.67
C SER A 105 -28.10 -38.13 -4.88
N ASN A 106 -28.01 -38.45 -3.59
CA ASN A 106 -29.18 -38.57 -2.70
C ASN A 106 -29.94 -37.24 -2.57
N LEU A 107 -29.22 -36.12 -2.43
CA LEU A 107 -29.84 -34.79 -2.36
C LEU A 107 -30.53 -34.43 -3.68
N THR A 108 -29.93 -34.76 -4.83
CA THR A 108 -30.55 -34.54 -6.14
C THR A 108 -31.84 -35.36 -6.29
N ILE A 109 -31.83 -36.62 -5.87
CA ILE A 109 -33.01 -37.49 -5.92
C ILE A 109 -34.14 -36.93 -5.03
N LEU A 110 -33.81 -36.54 -3.79
CA LEU A 110 -34.78 -35.95 -2.87
C LEU A 110 -35.35 -34.63 -3.41
N CYS A 111 -34.52 -33.79 -4.02
CA CYS A 111 -34.97 -32.53 -4.63
C CYS A 111 -35.87 -32.75 -5.84
N ASN A 112 -35.57 -33.74 -6.67
CA ASN A 112 -36.41 -34.10 -7.80
C ASN A 112 -37.76 -34.66 -7.34
N TYR A 113 -37.76 -35.50 -6.30
CA TYR A 113 -39.00 -36.03 -5.71
C TYR A 113 -39.87 -34.91 -5.10
N ALA A 114 -39.24 -33.96 -4.40
CA ALA A 114 -39.90 -32.81 -3.81
C ALA A 114 -40.28 -31.71 -4.83
N SER A 115 -40.02 -31.90 -6.13
CA SER A 115 -40.24 -30.89 -7.19
C SER A 115 -39.59 -29.53 -6.88
N LEU A 116 -38.43 -29.54 -6.21
CA LEU A 116 -37.72 -28.34 -5.73
C LEU A 116 -36.90 -27.61 -6.81
N ILE A 117 -36.95 -28.06 -8.06
CA ILE A 117 -36.09 -27.58 -9.16
C ILE A 117 -36.17 -26.04 -9.31
N VAL A 118 -37.38 -25.48 -9.28
CA VAL A 118 -37.60 -24.02 -9.42
C VAL A 118 -37.06 -23.23 -8.24
N GLN A 119 -37.24 -23.72 -7.01
CA GLN A 119 -36.71 -23.05 -5.82
C GLN A 119 -35.18 -23.13 -5.76
N PHE A 120 -34.61 -24.25 -6.24
CA PHE A 120 -33.16 -24.44 -6.30
C PHE A 120 -32.50 -23.52 -7.33
N GLU A 121 -33.13 -23.31 -8.50
CA GLU A 121 -32.68 -22.31 -9.48
C GLU A 121 -32.75 -20.88 -8.90
N LYS A 122 -33.84 -20.53 -8.18
CA LYS A 122 -33.94 -19.24 -7.49
C LYS A 122 -32.84 -19.04 -6.44
N TYR A 123 -32.56 -20.07 -5.65
CA TYR A 123 -31.45 -20.07 -4.71
C TYR A 123 -30.11 -19.90 -5.43
N ARG A 124 -29.88 -20.64 -6.52
CA ARG A 124 -28.63 -20.59 -7.28
C ARG A 124 -28.35 -19.17 -7.78
N LEU A 125 -29.34 -18.53 -8.41
CA LEU A 125 -29.23 -17.16 -8.90
C LEU A 125 -28.99 -16.15 -7.77
N ALA A 126 -29.71 -16.29 -6.65
CA ALA A 126 -29.53 -15.42 -5.49
C ALA A 126 -28.13 -15.59 -4.86
N TYR A 127 -27.62 -16.82 -4.80
CA TYR A 127 -26.30 -17.13 -4.30
C TYR A 127 -25.19 -16.64 -5.24
N GLU A 128 -25.35 -16.83 -6.56
CA GLU A 128 -24.43 -16.29 -7.57
C GLU A 128 -24.34 -14.75 -7.47
N ALA A 129 -25.48 -14.06 -7.34
CA ALA A 129 -25.51 -12.61 -7.13
C ALA A 129 -24.85 -12.19 -5.81
N TYR A 130 -25.08 -12.94 -4.72
CA TYR A 130 -24.42 -12.70 -3.43
C TYR A 130 -22.90 -12.86 -3.53
N VAL A 131 -22.41 -13.93 -4.17
CA VAL A 131 -20.97 -14.18 -4.33
C VAL A 131 -20.32 -13.12 -5.21
N GLN A 132 -20.96 -12.73 -6.31
CA GLN A 132 -20.47 -11.63 -7.16
C GLN A 132 -20.32 -10.34 -6.36
N TYR A 133 -21.36 -9.97 -5.62
CA TYR A 133 -21.36 -8.75 -4.81
C TYR A 133 -20.37 -8.81 -3.64
N LEU A 134 -20.09 -9.99 -3.11
CA LEU A 134 -19.08 -10.20 -2.08
C LEU A 134 -17.67 -10.01 -2.64
N ASN A 135 -17.40 -10.52 -3.84
CA ASN A 135 -16.13 -10.26 -4.52
C ASN A 135 -15.95 -8.76 -4.82
N ASP A 136 -17.01 -8.08 -5.29
CA ASP A 136 -16.97 -6.64 -5.54
C ASP A 136 -16.69 -5.85 -4.24
N TYR A 137 -17.21 -6.30 -3.10
CA TYR A 137 -16.93 -5.72 -1.79
C TYR A 137 -15.48 -5.96 -1.34
N ASP A 138 -14.94 -7.15 -1.56
CA ASP A 138 -13.55 -7.45 -1.25
C ASP A 138 -12.59 -6.60 -2.12
N ASP A 139 -12.89 -6.45 -3.41
CA ASP A 139 -12.16 -5.55 -4.33
C ASP A 139 -12.26 -4.08 -3.88
N PHE A 140 -13.43 -3.66 -3.39
CA PHE A 140 -13.62 -2.34 -2.82
C PHE A 140 -12.77 -2.13 -1.55
N LEU A 141 -12.70 -3.12 -0.65
CA LEU A 141 -11.86 -3.04 0.56
C LEU A 141 -10.37 -2.94 0.22
N LEU A 142 -9.91 -3.63 -0.82
CA LEU A 142 -8.54 -3.52 -1.31
C LEU A 142 -8.25 -2.10 -1.82
N LYS A 143 -9.18 -1.51 -2.59
CA LYS A 143 -9.08 -0.12 -3.04
C LYS A 143 -9.09 0.86 -1.88
N GLU A 144 -9.99 0.69 -0.91
CA GLU A 144 -10.08 1.51 0.30
C GLU A 144 -8.77 1.50 1.07
N LYS A 145 -8.16 0.33 1.25
CA LYS A 145 -6.87 0.20 1.95
C LYS A 145 -5.75 0.96 1.23
N LEU A 146 -5.63 0.78 -0.09
CA LEU A 146 -4.64 1.50 -0.90
C LEU A 146 -4.88 3.01 -0.84
N HIS A 147 -6.15 3.44 -0.89
CA HIS A 147 -6.52 4.84 -0.76
C HIS A 147 -6.16 5.39 0.62
N LYS A 148 -6.44 4.67 1.70
CA LYS A 148 -6.10 5.09 3.06
C LYS A 148 -4.59 5.26 3.26
N ASP A 149 -3.79 4.32 2.76
CA ASP A 149 -2.33 4.42 2.82
C ASP A 149 -1.83 5.65 2.02
N SER A 150 -2.46 5.95 0.87
CA SER A 150 -2.16 7.17 0.11
C SER A 150 -2.69 8.46 0.74
N MET A 151 -3.76 8.37 1.52
CA MET A 151 -4.41 9.50 2.17
C MET A 151 -3.54 10.04 3.30
N GLU A 152 -2.99 9.18 4.15
CA GLU A 152 -2.09 9.63 5.23
C GLU A 152 -0.88 10.39 4.68
N GLU A 153 -0.34 9.94 3.55
CA GLU A 153 0.75 10.65 2.87
C GLU A 153 0.28 11.97 2.26
N SER A 154 -0.90 11.97 1.63
CA SER A 154 -1.50 13.16 1.04
C SER A 154 -1.80 14.24 2.11
N GLU A 155 -2.35 13.84 3.25
CA GLU A 155 -2.61 14.72 4.40
C GLU A 155 -1.31 15.31 4.94
N ARG A 156 -0.25 14.50 5.13
CA ARG A 156 1.05 15.01 5.57
C ARG A 156 1.62 16.05 4.61
N ILE A 157 1.53 15.81 3.30
CA ILE A 157 2.00 16.75 2.28
C ILE A 157 1.18 18.04 2.32
N VAL A 158 -0.15 17.95 2.46
CA VAL A 158 -1.03 19.13 2.56
C VAL A 158 -0.72 19.93 3.83
N ASP A 159 -0.61 19.27 4.98
CA ASP A 159 -0.28 19.89 6.27
C ASP A 159 1.09 20.58 6.24
N GLU A 160 2.08 19.96 5.58
CA GLU A 160 3.39 20.56 5.42
C GLU A 160 3.35 21.80 4.53
N ILE A 161 2.68 21.72 3.37
CA ILE A 161 2.53 22.88 2.48
C ILE A 161 1.75 24.00 3.20
N ASP A 162 0.77 23.65 4.02
CA ASP A 162 -0.02 24.59 4.83
C ASP A 162 0.82 25.21 5.92
N PHE A 163 1.68 24.47 6.61
CA PHE A 163 2.58 25.02 7.62
C PHE A 163 3.44 26.18 7.05
N PHE A 164 3.89 26.05 5.81
CA PHE A 164 4.73 27.07 5.17
C PHE A 164 3.94 28.17 4.45
N PHE A 165 2.67 27.98 4.09
CA PHE A 165 1.85 28.95 3.35
C PHE A 165 2.62 29.66 2.20
N PRO A 166 3.13 28.91 1.19
CA PRO A 166 3.93 29.51 0.14
C PRO A 166 3.06 30.40 -0.78
N ALA A 167 3.53 31.61 -1.08
CA ALA A 167 2.84 32.51 -2.00
C ALA A 167 3.51 32.55 -3.39
N ILE A 168 2.69 32.68 -4.43
CA ILE A 168 3.19 32.78 -5.82
C ILE A 168 3.98 34.09 -5.95
N GLY A 169 5.20 34.00 -6.49
CA GLY A 169 6.09 35.15 -6.68
C GLY A 169 6.82 35.60 -5.41
N GLU A 170 6.59 34.96 -4.25
CA GLU A 170 7.26 35.28 -3.00
C GLU A 170 8.78 35.17 -3.12
N GLU A 171 9.26 34.09 -3.73
CA GLU A 171 10.69 33.84 -3.95
C GLU A 171 11.34 34.93 -4.82
N GLU A 172 10.64 35.43 -5.84
CA GLU A 172 11.15 36.49 -6.73
C GLU A 172 11.23 37.82 -5.97
N ILE A 173 10.22 38.14 -5.16
CA ILE A 173 10.20 39.34 -4.32
C ILE A 173 11.32 39.30 -3.27
N LEU A 174 11.54 38.15 -2.64
CA LEU A 174 12.60 37.95 -1.65
C LEU A 174 13.99 37.96 -2.30
N LYS A 175 14.13 37.43 -3.53
CA LYS A 175 15.38 37.45 -4.32
C LYS A 175 15.70 38.78 -5.02
N ILE A 176 14.80 39.76 -5.02
CA ILE A 176 15.07 41.13 -5.51
C ILE A 176 15.68 42.02 -4.41
N ARG A 177 15.70 41.56 -3.15
CA ARG A 177 16.38 42.22 -2.02
C ARG A 177 17.91 42.00 -1.86
N PRO A 178 18.69 41.30 -2.71
CA PRO A 178 20.09 40.96 -2.41
C PRO A 178 21.05 42.14 -2.55
N GLY A 179 20.66 43.19 -3.30
CA GLY A 179 21.41 44.44 -3.33
C GLY A 179 21.43 45.13 -1.97
N GLU A 180 20.37 44.97 -1.18
CA GLU A 180 20.28 45.49 0.18
C GLU A 180 21.01 44.57 1.16
N LEU A 181 20.79 43.24 1.07
CA LEU A 181 21.39 42.24 1.98
C LEU A 181 22.93 42.27 2.00
N ASN A 182 23.58 42.24 0.82
CA ASN A 182 25.04 42.28 0.73
C ASN A 182 25.58 43.59 1.29
N TRP A 183 24.91 44.71 1.00
CA TRP A 183 25.31 46.02 1.52
C TRP A 183 25.21 46.08 3.04
N TYR A 184 24.17 45.46 3.62
CA TYR A 184 24.04 45.34 5.06
C TYR A 184 25.15 44.47 5.67
N GLU A 185 25.48 43.31 5.11
CA GLU A 185 26.58 42.48 5.62
C GLU A 185 27.92 43.24 5.63
N PHE A 186 28.21 43.98 4.55
CA PHE A 186 29.38 44.86 4.49
C PHE A 186 29.32 45.97 5.55
N LEU A 187 28.16 46.59 5.76
CA LEU A 187 27.93 47.61 6.77
C LEU A 187 28.12 47.06 8.19
N CYS A 188 27.59 45.87 8.49
CA CYS A 188 27.73 45.17 9.76
C CYS A 188 29.20 44.89 10.06
N ASN A 189 29.90 44.29 9.09
CA ASN A 189 31.32 43.99 9.22
C ASN A 189 32.16 45.27 9.39
N ALA A 190 31.85 46.35 8.68
CA ALA A 190 32.53 47.63 8.82
C ALA A 190 32.30 48.25 10.22
N LEU A 191 31.07 48.21 10.72
CA LEU A 191 30.75 48.70 12.06
C LEU A 191 31.42 47.83 13.13
N LEU A 192 31.31 46.51 13.06
CA LEU A 192 32.00 45.61 14.00
C LEU A 192 33.51 45.87 14.04
N ARG A 193 34.15 46.09 12.89
CA ARG A 193 35.57 46.52 12.85
C ARG A 193 35.79 47.88 13.53
N LEU A 194 34.90 48.85 13.33
CA LEU A 194 34.97 50.13 14.04
C LEU A 194 34.77 49.97 15.56
N ARG A 195 33.89 49.05 16.00
CA ARG A 195 33.73 48.68 17.42
C ARG A 195 35.05 48.18 17.98
N ASP A 196 35.68 47.24 17.28
CA ASP A 196 36.91 46.58 17.74
C ASP A 196 38.11 47.55 17.73
N ILE A 197 38.03 48.65 16.96
CA ILE A 197 38.98 49.77 17.03
C ILE A 197 38.66 50.71 18.21
N LEU A 198 37.39 51.04 18.44
CA LEU A 198 36.94 51.92 19.53
C LEU A 198 37.10 51.26 20.92
N ILE A 199 36.94 49.94 20.97
CA ILE A 199 37.21 49.07 22.11
C ILE A 199 38.55 48.40 21.80
N LEU A 200 39.66 49.07 22.11
CA LEU A 200 41.02 48.54 21.90
C LEU A 200 41.11 47.07 22.34
N ASN A 201 41.90 46.27 21.60
CA ASN A 201 42.24 44.86 21.85
C ASN A 201 42.77 44.60 23.29
N ALA A 202 41.91 44.72 24.30
CA ALA A 202 42.16 44.46 25.74
C ALA A 202 41.00 44.93 26.65
N GLY A 203 39.90 45.50 26.13
CA GLY A 203 38.78 45.97 26.98
C GLY A 203 39.03 47.31 27.67
N ALA A 204 40.10 48.03 27.31
CA ALA A 204 40.31 49.41 27.68
C ALA A 204 39.59 50.33 26.67
N TYR A 205 38.68 51.16 27.18
CA TYR A 205 38.03 52.19 26.38
C TYR A 205 39.05 53.31 26.15
N ILE A 206 39.15 53.83 24.92
CA ILE A 206 39.92 55.06 24.62
C ILE A 206 39.55 56.20 25.60
N LEU A 207 38.29 56.26 26.03
CA LEU A 207 37.80 57.18 27.05
C LEU A 207 38.40 56.97 28.46
N SER A 208 38.73 55.73 28.83
CA SER A 208 39.39 55.40 30.08
C SER A 208 40.83 55.91 30.10
N ASP A 209 41.55 55.72 29.01
CA ASP A 209 42.95 56.17 28.88
C ASP A 209 43.02 57.70 28.85
N ILE A 210 42.08 58.36 28.15
CA ILE A 210 41.99 59.84 28.16
C ILE A 210 41.61 60.35 29.56
N LYS A 211 40.74 59.66 30.29
CA LYS A 211 40.44 60.00 31.70
C LYS A 211 41.67 59.89 32.59
N GLU A 212 42.46 58.83 32.43
CA GLU A 212 43.70 58.64 33.18
C GLU A 212 44.71 59.74 32.86
N LEU A 213 44.86 60.10 31.58
CA LEU A 213 45.68 61.23 31.14
C LEU A 213 45.22 62.56 31.74
N ILE A 214 43.91 62.81 31.81
CA ILE A 214 43.34 63.99 32.47
C ILE A 214 43.70 64.00 33.96
N CYS A 215 43.52 62.89 34.68
CA CYS A 215 43.87 62.78 36.10
C CYS A 215 45.35 63.08 36.36
N ASN A 216 46.24 62.53 35.51
CA ASN A 216 47.69 62.78 35.61
C ASN A 216 48.06 64.23 35.28
N ALA A 217 47.43 64.82 34.26
CA ALA A 217 47.63 66.23 33.91
C ALA A 217 47.10 67.18 35.00
N GLU A 218 45.99 66.86 35.65
CA GLU A 218 45.46 67.61 36.79
C GLU A 218 46.40 67.53 38.01
N TYR A 219 47.04 66.38 38.23
CA TYR A 219 48.06 66.24 39.26
C TYR A 219 49.28 67.14 38.97
N LEU A 220 49.74 67.19 37.72
CA LEU A 220 50.82 68.09 37.29
C LEU A 220 50.44 69.57 37.41
N LEU A 221 49.18 69.91 37.12
CA LEU A 221 48.65 71.27 37.28
C LEU A 221 48.71 71.74 38.74
N ARG A 222 48.48 70.84 39.71
CA ARG A 222 48.62 71.16 41.15
C ARG A 222 50.06 71.48 41.55
N ILE A 223 51.05 70.97 40.80
CA ILE A 223 52.48 71.19 41.03
C ILE A 223 52.96 72.46 40.30
N ASN A 224 52.47 72.69 39.09
CA ASN A 224 52.84 73.86 38.28
C ASN A 224 51.67 74.34 37.40
N ASN A 225 51.34 75.62 37.53
CA ASN A 225 50.25 76.27 36.78
C ASN A 225 50.48 76.30 35.26
N SER A 226 51.71 76.09 34.76
CA SER A 226 51.99 76.06 33.32
C SER A 226 51.26 74.95 32.56
N TYR A 227 50.73 73.95 33.25
CA TYR A 227 49.99 72.83 32.64
C TYR A 227 48.48 73.09 32.47
N PHE A 228 47.98 74.29 32.79
CA PHE A 228 46.55 74.61 32.74
C PHE A 228 45.95 74.42 31.34
N GLU A 229 46.64 74.93 30.31
CA GLU A 229 46.22 74.79 28.92
C GLU A 229 46.16 73.33 28.49
N LEU A 230 47.13 72.51 28.92
CA LEU A 230 47.17 71.08 28.63
C LEU A 230 45.97 70.34 29.24
N VAL A 231 45.61 70.63 30.50
CA VAL A 231 44.42 70.05 31.14
C VAL A 231 43.13 70.49 30.44
N SER A 232 43.03 71.76 30.05
CA SER A 232 41.86 72.31 29.35
C SER A 232 41.68 71.68 27.97
N CYS A 233 42.78 71.49 27.22
CA CYS A 233 42.79 70.78 25.94
C CYS A 233 42.39 69.31 26.09
N LEU A 234 42.92 68.59 27.09
CA LEU A 234 42.54 67.18 27.31
C LEU A 234 41.06 67.02 27.71
N LYS A 235 40.53 67.93 28.56
CA LYS A 235 39.12 67.90 28.96
C LYS A 235 38.17 68.21 27.81
N SER A 236 38.53 69.14 26.93
CA SER A 236 37.74 69.45 25.73
C SER A 236 37.77 68.29 24.73
N SER A 237 38.96 67.73 24.44
CA SER A 237 39.09 66.55 23.57
C SER A 237 38.49 65.27 24.14
N TYR A 238 38.11 65.19 25.43
CA TYR A 238 37.41 64.02 25.97
C TYR A 238 35.96 63.88 25.47
N TYR A 239 35.29 65.00 25.17
CA TYR A 239 33.88 64.97 24.76
C TYR A 239 33.70 64.49 23.32
N GLU A 240 34.63 64.80 22.42
CA GLU A 240 34.61 64.37 21.01
C GLU A 240 34.53 62.82 20.85
N PRO A 241 35.43 62.00 21.43
CA PRO A 241 35.36 60.55 21.33
C PRO A 241 34.13 59.99 22.07
N LYS A 242 33.65 60.66 23.13
CA LYS A 242 32.43 60.27 23.83
C LYS A 242 31.20 60.39 22.93
N ASP A 243 31.09 61.49 22.20
CA ASP A 243 29.98 61.74 21.27
C ASP A 243 30.04 60.79 20.07
N ILE A 244 31.25 60.51 19.57
CA ILE A 244 31.49 59.50 18.52
C ILE A 244 31.02 58.12 18.97
N ILE A 245 31.38 57.69 20.19
CA ILE A 245 30.95 56.39 20.74
C ILE A 245 29.43 56.34 20.93
N GLN A 246 28.80 57.43 21.36
CA GLN A 246 27.34 57.49 21.50
C GLN A 246 26.62 57.43 20.15
N ALA A 247 27.10 58.16 19.14
CA ALA A 247 26.58 58.10 17.78
C ALA A 247 26.76 56.70 17.18
N TYR A 248 27.96 56.14 17.30
CA TYR A 248 28.29 54.78 16.89
C TYR A 248 27.33 53.74 17.50
N SER A 249 27.06 53.83 18.80
CA SER A 249 26.14 52.92 19.50
C SER A 249 24.74 52.92 18.90
N LYS A 250 24.23 54.09 18.47
CA LYS A 250 22.92 54.20 17.80
C LYS A 250 22.91 53.50 16.44
N TYR A 251 23.97 53.65 15.66
CA TYR A 251 24.10 52.96 14.36
C TYR A 251 24.19 51.45 14.54
N LEU A 252 24.97 50.97 15.52
CA LEU A 252 25.11 49.54 15.82
C LEU A 252 23.77 48.89 16.22
N CYS A 253 22.94 49.55 17.02
CA CYS A 253 21.59 49.05 17.33
C CYS A 253 20.69 48.95 16.08
N GLY A 254 20.77 49.90 15.16
CA GLY A 254 20.02 49.86 13.90
C GLY A 254 20.44 48.68 13.02
N VAL A 255 21.72 48.32 13.06
CA VAL A 255 22.29 47.23 12.28
C VAL A 255 21.94 45.85 12.82
N ILE A 256 21.98 45.64 14.14
CA ILE A 256 21.52 44.38 14.77
C ILE A 256 20.06 44.09 14.42
N CYS A 257 19.21 45.12 14.31
CA CYS A 257 17.83 44.98 13.88
C CYS A 257 17.69 44.62 12.40
N ALA A 258 18.66 45.00 11.56
CA ALA A 258 18.71 44.60 10.15
C ALA A 258 19.18 43.15 9.99
N ASP A 259 20.20 42.71 10.74
CA ASP A 259 20.69 41.32 10.73
C ASP A 259 19.58 40.31 11.00
N LYS A 260 18.72 40.58 11.99
CA LYS A 260 17.56 39.70 12.30
C LYS A 260 16.56 39.61 11.15
N LYS A 261 16.41 40.67 10.35
CA LYS A 261 15.52 40.66 9.17
C LYS A 261 16.14 39.87 8.02
N ILE A 262 17.46 39.94 7.88
CA ILE A 262 18.23 39.18 6.89
C ILE A 262 18.12 37.69 7.19
N GLU A 263 18.41 37.29 8.43
CA GLU A 263 18.29 35.91 8.89
C GLU A 263 16.87 35.36 8.65
N PHE A 264 15.83 36.16 8.92
CA PHE A 264 14.45 35.77 8.62
C PHE A 264 14.20 35.55 7.11
N VAL A 265 14.72 36.43 6.25
CA VAL A 265 14.57 36.30 4.79
C VAL A 265 15.34 35.08 4.26
N GLU A 266 16.54 34.83 4.77
CA GLU A 266 17.36 33.68 4.39
C GLU A 266 16.71 32.36 4.83
N ASN A 267 16.25 32.29 6.07
CA ASN A 267 15.51 31.12 6.57
C ASN A 267 14.24 30.88 5.75
N ARG A 268 13.49 31.94 5.43
CA ARG A 268 12.28 31.81 4.59
C ARG A 268 12.61 31.32 3.18
N LEU A 269 13.70 31.81 2.58
CA LEU A 269 14.16 31.34 1.27
C LEU A 269 14.63 29.88 1.32
N TYR A 270 15.28 29.47 2.41
CA TYR A 270 15.69 28.08 2.63
C TYR A 270 14.47 27.15 2.74
N ASP A 271 13.46 27.55 3.51
CA ASP A 271 12.20 26.81 3.65
C ASP A 271 11.50 26.61 2.30
N LEU A 272 11.38 27.70 1.52
CA LEU A 272 10.81 27.66 0.17
C LEU A 272 11.62 26.77 -0.78
N TYR A 273 12.94 26.76 -0.66
CA TYR A 273 13.80 25.88 -1.45
C TYR A 273 13.63 24.41 -1.06
N GLY A 274 13.52 24.12 0.24
CA GLY A 274 13.26 22.78 0.77
C GLY A 274 11.96 22.19 0.22
N LEU A 275 10.87 22.98 0.27
CA LEU A 275 9.58 22.63 -0.31
C LEU A 275 9.67 22.35 -1.81
N LYS A 276 10.33 23.23 -2.58
CA LYS A 276 10.48 23.02 -4.03
C LYS A 276 11.25 21.73 -4.34
N LYS A 277 12.31 21.45 -3.58
CA LYS A 277 13.13 20.25 -3.83
C LYS A 277 12.36 18.96 -3.62
N ARG A 278 11.42 18.94 -2.67
CA ARG A 278 10.61 17.76 -2.35
C ARG A 278 9.36 17.66 -3.22
N ASP A 279 8.63 18.77 -3.33
CA ASP A 279 7.24 18.74 -3.76
C ASP A 279 7.00 19.48 -5.08
N GLY A 280 8.01 20.09 -5.73
CA GLY A 280 7.80 20.65 -7.07
C GLY A 280 8.84 21.67 -7.56
N SER A 281 9.08 21.71 -8.87
CA SER A 281 10.11 22.59 -9.46
C SER A 281 9.84 24.09 -9.23
N ARG A 282 8.57 24.49 -9.15
CA ARG A 282 8.12 25.88 -8.88
C ARG A 282 7.11 25.92 -7.74
N ILE A 283 7.04 27.05 -7.04
CA ILE A 283 6.02 27.29 -5.99
C ILE A 283 4.60 27.13 -6.54
N GLY A 284 4.37 27.53 -7.79
CA GLY A 284 3.08 27.30 -8.47
C GLY A 284 2.73 25.82 -8.57
N ASP A 285 3.71 24.95 -8.84
CA ASP A 285 3.51 23.51 -8.95
C ASP A 285 3.14 22.90 -7.57
N VAL A 286 3.83 23.35 -6.51
CA VAL A 286 3.54 22.95 -5.12
C VAL A 286 2.10 23.32 -4.72
N ILE A 287 1.65 24.53 -5.08
CA ILE A 287 0.26 24.96 -4.81
C ILE A 287 -0.75 24.15 -5.60
N THR A 288 -0.44 23.79 -6.86
CA THR A 288 -1.32 22.89 -7.62
C THR A 288 -1.36 21.49 -7.03
N LEU A 289 -0.22 20.97 -6.57
CA LEU A 289 -0.14 19.66 -5.93
C LEU A 289 -0.94 19.62 -4.62
N ARG A 290 -0.83 20.66 -3.80
CA ARG A 290 -1.68 20.85 -2.62
C ARG A 290 -3.16 20.73 -2.96
N LYS A 291 -3.64 21.41 -4.01
CA LYS A 291 -5.04 21.32 -4.43
C LYS A 291 -5.42 19.91 -4.84
N THR A 292 -4.58 19.24 -5.64
CA THR A 292 -4.87 17.87 -6.08
C THR A 292 -4.93 16.90 -4.90
N TYR A 293 -4.05 17.02 -3.92
CA TYR A 293 -4.06 16.17 -2.72
C TYR A 293 -5.25 16.48 -1.82
N HIS A 294 -5.62 17.75 -1.68
CA HIS A 294 -6.84 18.14 -0.97
C HIS A 294 -8.09 17.53 -1.63
N ASP A 295 -8.21 17.57 -2.95
CA ASP A 295 -9.33 16.96 -3.67
C ASP A 295 -9.37 15.44 -3.46
N ILE A 296 -8.20 14.78 -3.40
CA ILE A 296 -8.10 13.35 -3.09
C ILE A 296 -8.57 13.05 -1.66
N VAL A 297 -8.16 13.87 -0.68
CA VAL A 297 -8.61 13.75 0.72
C VAL A 297 -10.13 13.94 0.82
N ASP A 298 -10.70 14.93 0.13
CA ASP A 298 -12.15 15.17 0.12
C ASP A 298 -12.94 14.00 -0.49
N LEU A 299 -12.44 13.40 -1.57
CA LEU A 299 -13.05 12.20 -2.16
C LEU A 299 -13.07 11.02 -1.18
N SER A 300 -12.15 10.97 -0.21
CA SER A 300 -12.05 9.91 0.79
C SER A 300 -13.26 9.88 1.73
N PHE A 301 -13.89 11.02 2.01
CA PHE A 301 -15.11 11.08 2.82
C PHE A 301 -16.28 10.35 2.15
N ASN A 302 -16.28 10.23 0.82
CA ASN A 302 -17.33 9.50 0.10
C ASN A 302 -17.18 7.97 0.27
N PHE A 303 -15.96 7.45 0.47
CA PHE A 303 -15.72 6.00 0.58
C PHE A 303 -16.46 5.36 1.77
N GLU A 304 -16.52 6.02 2.93
CA GLU A 304 -17.24 5.50 4.10
C GLU A 304 -18.75 5.39 3.84
N THR A 305 -19.31 6.37 3.12
CA THR A 305 -20.73 6.35 2.75
C THR A 305 -21.04 5.25 1.74
N GLU A 306 -20.17 5.07 0.74
CA GLU A 306 -20.28 4.00 -0.25
C GLU A 306 -20.15 2.61 0.41
N LYS A 307 -19.18 2.44 1.32
CA LYS A 307 -18.96 1.22 2.08
C LYS A 307 -20.19 0.79 2.87
N MET A 308 -20.83 1.73 3.57
CA MET A 308 -22.10 1.46 4.26
C MET A 308 -23.19 0.99 3.29
N GLY A 309 -23.32 1.66 2.13
CA GLY A 309 -24.30 1.30 1.11
C GLY A 309 -24.08 -0.11 0.54
N ILE A 310 -22.82 -0.47 0.26
CA ILE A 310 -22.45 -1.80 -0.20
C ILE A 310 -22.76 -2.85 0.88
N ARG A 311 -22.39 -2.58 2.14
CA ARG A 311 -22.65 -3.51 3.26
C ARG A 311 -24.15 -3.76 3.48
N GLN A 312 -24.99 -2.74 3.36
CA GLN A 312 -26.45 -2.88 3.46
C GLN A 312 -27.01 -3.77 2.35
N LYS A 313 -26.58 -3.58 1.10
CA LYS A 313 -26.99 -4.43 -0.03
C LYS A 313 -26.53 -5.87 0.16
N LEU A 314 -25.30 -6.09 0.60
CA LEU A 314 -24.73 -7.42 0.86
C LEU A 314 -25.52 -8.15 1.96
N ASN A 315 -25.88 -7.46 3.05
CA ASN A 315 -26.74 -8.02 4.09
C ASN A 315 -28.14 -8.38 3.58
N GLY A 316 -28.72 -7.54 2.71
CA GLY A 316 -30.02 -7.83 2.07
C GLY A 316 -29.97 -9.10 1.22
N LEU A 317 -28.92 -9.26 0.40
CA LEU A 317 -28.68 -10.45 -0.39
C LEU A 317 -28.47 -11.68 0.50
N PHE A 318 -27.66 -11.57 1.56
CA PHE A 318 -27.42 -12.65 2.52
C PHE A 318 -28.73 -13.14 3.16
N GLU A 319 -29.57 -12.23 3.65
CA GLU A 319 -30.85 -12.60 4.25
C GLU A 319 -31.82 -13.23 3.23
N SER A 320 -31.76 -12.82 1.95
CA SER A 320 -32.54 -13.46 0.89
C SER A 320 -32.10 -14.90 0.62
N VAL A 321 -30.78 -15.14 0.56
CA VAL A 321 -30.19 -16.47 0.37
C VAL A 321 -30.53 -17.36 1.57
N LYS A 322 -30.40 -16.83 2.79
CA LYS A 322 -30.69 -17.55 4.03
C LYS A 322 -32.15 -18.02 4.11
N LYS A 323 -33.11 -17.15 3.73
CA LYS A 323 -34.54 -17.52 3.64
C LYS A 323 -34.78 -18.63 2.62
N LEU A 324 -34.21 -18.51 1.42
CA LEU A 324 -34.35 -19.54 0.38
C LEU A 324 -33.76 -20.89 0.83
N VAL A 325 -32.62 -20.88 1.53
CA VAL A 325 -32.03 -22.12 2.08
C VAL A 325 -32.90 -22.71 3.17
N SER A 326 -33.44 -21.90 4.09
CA SER A 326 -34.33 -22.41 5.15
C SER A 326 -35.59 -23.03 4.57
N ASP A 327 -36.17 -22.43 3.53
CA ASP A 327 -37.37 -22.93 2.86
C ASP A 327 -37.09 -24.28 2.18
N ILE A 328 -36.00 -24.36 1.41
CA ILE A 328 -35.56 -25.61 0.76
C ILE A 328 -35.27 -26.70 1.80
N SER A 329 -34.59 -26.35 2.90
CA SER A 329 -34.27 -27.29 3.98
C SER A 329 -35.53 -27.81 4.68
N GLY A 330 -36.51 -26.94 4.96
CA GLY A 330 -37.78 -27.33 5.55
C GLY A 330 -38.57 -28.29 4.66
N ILE A 331 -38.65 -28.01 3.36
CA ILE A 331 -39.32 -28.89 2.40
C ILE A 331 -38.60 -30.24 2.30
N ARG A 332 -37.26 -30.26 2.27
CA ARG A 332 -36.46 -31.50 2.28
C ARG A 332 -36.72 -32.33 3.53
N GLN A 333 -36.78 -31.70 4.70
CA GLN A 333 -37.03 -32.40 5.95
C GLN A 333 -38.45 -32.98 5.99
N PHE A 334 -39.45 -32.22 5.54
CA PHE A 334 -40.83 -32.69 5.46
C PHE A 334 -40.98 -33.87 4.48
N THR A 335 -40.41 -33.74 3.28
CA THR A 335 -40.46 -34.81 2.27
C THR A 335 -39.66 -36.06 2.67
N ALA A 336 -38.55 -35.90 3.40
CA ALA A 336 -37.78 -37.04 3.90
C ALA A 336 -38.49 -37.79 5.04
N LEU A 337 -39.34 -37.12 5.82
CA LEU A 337 -40.17 -37.76 6.87
C LEU A 337 -41.42 -38.44 6.30
N GLY A 338 -41.87 -38.01 5.11
CA GLY A 338 -42.99 -38.62 4.39
C GLY A 338 -42.59 -39.79 3.47
N PHE A 339 -41.29 -40.07 3.36
CA PHE A 339 -40.70 -41.20 2.64
C PHE A 339 -40.45 -42.36 3.62
#